data_AF-A0A2B7YCH0-F1
#
_entry.id   AF-A0A2B7YCH0-F1
#
_cell.length_a   1.000
_cell.length_b   1.000
_cell.length_c   1.000
_cell.angle_alpha   90.00
_cell.angle_beta   90.00
_cell.angle_gamma   90.00
#
_symmetry.space_group_name_H-M   'P 1'
#
loop_
_entity.id
_entity.type
_entity.pdbx_description
1 polymer ?
#
loop_
_entity_poly.entity_id
_entity_poly.type
_entity_poly.pdbx_seq_one_letter_code
_entity_poly.pdbx_strand_id
1 'polypeptide(L)'
;MDGFVLQRWYKAYLKAMEEQTLTLPPHHMLEHKYSGTNNLRQHMLQHEGVSLPDQNVGGRSSLKELNEAIAFYRKVIEDAPTDEDDDDVESLPPPSPCRRRDPSPLPKPKLPYQKNGKAVNITKMKQALAGMGKTIPCSACGDAKSCCKDAAVCLLFDEFDCGEDDVV
;
A
#
# COMPACT_ATOMS: atom_id res chain seq x y z
N MET A 1 -19.83 25.92 9.23
CA MET A 1 -19.28 27.19 8.69
C MET A 1 -20.26 27.70 7.65
N ASP A 2 -20.86 28.86 7.87
CA ASP A 2 -21.84 29.46 6.96
C ASP A 2 -21.21 29.89 5.64
N GLY A 3 -21.74 29.38 4.52
CA GLY A 3 -21.24 29.66 3.16
C GLY A 3 -21.22 31.15 2.79
N PHE A 4 -22.00 31.98 3.50
CA PHE A 4 -22.02 33.44 3.35
C PHE A 4 -20.71 34.12 3.80
N VAL A 5 -20.07 33.60 4.85
CA VAL A 5 -18.81 34.17 5.37
C VAL A 5 -17.68 33.92 4.38
N LEU A 6 -17.65 32.72 3.79
CA LEU A 6 -16.64 32.34 2.80
C LEU A 6 -16.75 33.18 1.52
N GLN A 7 -17.97 33.41 1.02
CA GLN A 7 -18.17 34.24 -0.18
C GLN A 7 -17.78 35.70 0.04
N ARG A 8 -18.05 36.27 1.23
CA ARG A 8 -17.67 37.65 1.55
C ARG A 8 -16.15 37.81 1.66
N TRP A 9 -15.49 36.86 2.34
CA TRP A 9 -14.03 36.84 2.42
C TRP A 9 -13.39 36.70 1.03
N TYR A 10 -13.92 35.81 0.19
CA TYR A 10 -13.39 35.59 -1.16
C TYR A 10 -13.52 36.84 -2.05
N LYS A 11 -14.65 37.56 -1.98
CA LYS A 11 -14.81 38.84 -2.69
C LYS A 11 -13.84 39.92 -2.19
N ALA A 12 -13.62 40.00 -0.88
CA ALA A 12 -12.65 40.93 -0.31
C ALA A 12 -11.22 40.59 -0.72
N TYR A 13 -10.89 39.30 -0.77
CA TYR A 13 -9.61 38.79 -1.26
C TYR A 13 -9.36 39.15 -2.73
N LEU A 14 -10.34 38.92 -3.61
CA LEU A 14 -10.23 39.28 -5.03
C LEU A 14 -10.02 40.78 -5.22
N LYS A 15 -10.72 41.61 -4.44
CA LYS A 15 -10.53 43.07 -4.45
C LYS A 15 -9.14 43.48 -3.99
N ALA A 16 -8.60 42.86 -2.93
CA ALA A 16 -7.26 43.15 -2.43
C ALA A 16 -6.14 42.69 -3.40
N MET A 17 -6.39 41.61 -4.15
CA MET A 17 -5.51 41.17 -5.26
C MET A 17 -5.52 42.17 -6.42
N GLU A 18 -6.69 42.71 -6.79
CA GLU A 18 -6.83 43.72 -7.84
C GLU A 18 -6.16 45.05 -7.45
N GLU A 19 -6.30 45.45 -6.19
CA GLU A 19 -5.66 46.66 -5.64
C GLU A 19 -4.15 46.49 -5.36
N GLN A 20 -3.57 45.31 -5.61
CA GLN A 20 -2.18 44.93 -5.28
C GLN A 20 -1.80 45.17 -3.80
N THR A 21 -2.79 45.30 -2.92
CA THR A 21 -2.59 45.47 -1.48
C THR A 21 -2.28 44.14 -0.80
N LEU A 22 -2.63 43.02 -1.46
CA LEU A 22 -2.29 41.68 -1.04
C LEU A 22 -1.22 41.09 -1.97
N THR A 23 0.00 40.95 -1.47
CA THR A 23 1.05 40.19 -2.16
C THR A 23 0.98 38.74 -1.72
N LEU A 24 0.56 37.86 -2.63
CA LEU A 24 0.70 36.42 -2.40
C LEU A 24 2.19 36.06 -2.32
N PRO A 25 2.59 35.19 -1.39
CA PRO A 25 3.94 34.66 -1.36
C PRO A 25 4.28 34.04 -2.72
N PRO A 26 5.50 34.27 -3.24
CA PRO A 26 5.92 33.68 -4.51
C PRO A 26 5.78 32.15 -4.50
N HIS A 27 5.39 31.55 -5.62
CA HIS A 27 5.15 30.10 -5.74
C HIS A 27 6.34 29.24 -5.27
N HIS A 28 7.58 29.68 -5.51
CA HIS A 28 8.80 29.00 -5.06
C HIS A 28 8.98 28.99 -3.52
N MET A 29 8.30 29.87 -2.78
CA MET A 29 8.26 29.84 -1.31
C MET A 29 7.26 28.81 -0.76
N LEU A 30 6.39 28.26 -1.63
CA LEU A 30 5.41 27.22 -1.28
C LEU A 30 5.93 25.81 -1.56
N GLU A 31 7.03 25.66 -2.30
CA GLU A 31 7.41 24.37 -2.88
C GLU A 31 7.82 23.31 -1.83
N HIS A 32 8.32 23.68 -0.65
CA HIS A 32 8.80 22.68 0.32
C HIS A 32 8.59 23.02 1.79
N LYS A 33 7.51 23.73 2.17
CA LYS A 33 7.33 24.08 3.59
C LYS A 33 6.87 22.91 4.47
N TYR A 34 6.15 21.94 3.90
CA TYR A 34 5.68 20.74 4.61
C TYR A 34 5.82 19.50 3.73
N SER A 35 6.65 18.55 4.15
CA SER A 35 6.88 17.28 3.44
C SER A 35 5.70 16.30 3.47
N GLY A 36 4.65 16.60 4.24
CA GLY A 36 3.46 15.78 4.35
C GLY A 36 2.29 16.51 4.99
N THR A 37 1.08 15.98 4.78
CA THR A 37 -0.19 16.52 5.29
C THR A 37 -0.23 16.59 6.81
N ASN A 38 0.41 15.63 7.51
CA ASN A 38 0.55 15.66 8.96
C ASN A 38 1.38 16.85 9.45
N ASN A 39 2.47 17.18 8.74
CA ASN A 39 3.35 18.29 9.10
C ASN A 39 2.63 19.63 8.89
N LEU A 40 1.85 19.74 7.82
CA LEU A 40 0.98 20.88 7.57
C LEU A 40 -0.11 21.02 8.67
N ARG A 41 -0.77 19.91 9.05
CA ARG A 41 -1.79 19.91 10.12
C ARG A 41 -1.21 20.39 11.45
N GLN A 42 -0.04 19.88 11.82
CA GLN A 42 0.64 20.27 13.05
C GLN A 42 1.03 21.76 13.03
N HIS A 43 1.50 22.26 11.90
CA HIS A 43 1.77 23.68 11.73
C HIS A 43 0.51 24.54 11.87
N MET A 44 -0.61 24.13 11.27
CA MET A 44 -1.87 24.88 11.36
C MET A 44 -2.39 24.95 12.80
N LEU A 45 -2.16 23.92 13.63
CA LEU A 45 -2.52 23.92 15.04
C LEU A 45 -1.67 24.87 15.90
N GLN A 46 -0.53 25.37 15.39
CA GLN A 46 0.30 26.36 16.09
C GLN A 46 -0.22 27.79 15.96
N HIS A 47 -1.19 28.04 15.07
CA HIS A 47 -1.77 29.37 14.88
C HIS A 47 -3.01 29.54 15.75
N GLU A 48 -3.04 30.63 16.51
CA GLU A 48 -4.21 30.99 17.33
C GLU A 48 -5.45 31.22 16.46
N GLY A 49 -6.59 30.66 16.87
CA GLY A 49 -7.87 30.80 16.15
C GLY A 49 -8.14 29.73 15.09
N VAL A 50 -7.23 28.78 14.86
CA VAL A 50 -7.46 27.65 13.95
C VAL A 50 -7.95 26.42 14.73
N SER A 51 -9.26 26.17 14.69
CA SER A 51 -9.84 24.91 15.17
C SER A 51 -9.98 23.94 14.00
N LEU A 52 -9.07 22.97 13.90
CA LEU A 52 -9.23 21.86 12.96
C LEU A 52 -10.18 20.82 13.57
N PRO A 53 -11.08 20.20 12.77
CA PRO A 53 -11.89 19.11 13.26
C PRO A 53 -10.99 17.98 13.78
N ASP A 54 -11.38 17.43 14.92
CA ASP A 54 -10.66 16.32 15.52
C ASP A 54 -10.88 15.08 14.66
N GLN A 55 -9.78 14.41 14.32
CA GLN A 55 -9.73 13.23 13.46
C GLN A 55 -10.43 13.33 12.09
N ASN A 56 -9.62 13.51 11.05
CA ASN A 56 -9.88 12.73 9.85
C ASN A 56 -9.80 11.25 10.26
N VAL A 57 -10.85 10.49 9.97
CA VAL A 57 -10.90 9.02 10.05
C VAL A 57 -10.02 8.42 8.95
N GLY A 58 -8.79 8.94 8.82
CA GLY A 58 -7.76 8.47 7.90
C GLY A 58 -7.09 7.24 8.49
N GLY A 59 -7.86 6.17 8.59
CA GLY A 59 -7.38 4.82 8.85
C GLY A 59 -7.54 3.97 7.60
N ARG A 60 -6.70 2.95 7.44
CA ARG A 60 -7.06 1.83 6.56
C ARG A 60 -8.40 1.29 7.06
N SER A 61 -9.37 1.16 6.15
CA SER A 61 -10.62 0.46 6.45
C SER A 61 -10.29 -0.88 7.11
N SER A 62 -11.02 -1.22 8.16
CA SER A 62 -10.87 -2.50 8.81
C SER A 62 -11.09 -3.63 7.79
N LEU A 63 -10.45 -4.79 8.01
CA LEU A 63 -10.67 -5.96 7.15
C LEU A 63 -12.15 -6.35 7.09
N LYS A 64 -12.90 -6.10 8.17
CA LYS A 64 -14.34 -6.32 8.26
C LYS A 64 -15.10 -5.42 7.27
N GLU A 65 -14.89 -4.11 7.30
CA GLU A 65 -15.53 -3.17 6.37
C GLU A 65 -15.16 -3.48 4.92
N LEU A 66 -13.92 -3.89 4.67
CA LEU A 66 -13.45 -4.26 3.34
C LEU A 66 -14.15 -5.53 2.84
N ASN A 67 -14.32 -6.55 3.70
CA ASN A 67 -15.07 -7.76 3.36
C ASN A 67 -16.56 -7.50 3.13
N GLU A 68 -17.17 -6.62 3.92
CA GLU A 68 -18.58 -6.21 3.74
C GLU A 68 -18.77 -5.48 2.40
N ALA A 69 -17.84 -4.58 2.04
CA ALA A 69 -17.86 -3.93 0.73
C ALA A 69 -17.69 -4.94 -0.42
N ILE A 70 -16.77 -5.91 -0.29
CA ILE A 70 -16.59 -6.97 -1.30
C ILE A 70 -17.88 -7.79 -1.47
N ALA A 71 -18.52 -8.19 -0.37
CA ALA A 71 -19.77 -8.96 -0.42
C ALA A 71 -20.89 -8.17 -1.09
N PHE A 72 -20.99 -6.87 -0.78
CA PHE A 72 -21.94 -5.97 -1.43
C PHE A 72 -21.73 -5.90 -2.94
N TYR A 73 -20.50 -5.64 -3.41
CA TYR A 73 -20.24 -5.51 -4.83
C TYR A 73 -20.46 -6.83 -5.60
N ARG A 74 -20.12 -7.98 -5.02
CA ARG A 74 -20.44 -9.28 -5.62
C ARG A 74 -21.93 -9.45 -5.83
N LYS A 75 -22.73 -9.14 -4.82
CA LYS A 75 -24.18 -9.20 -4.91
C LYS A 75 -24.72 -8.29 -6.01
N VAL A 76 -24.24 -7.05 -6.10
CA VAL A 76 -24.67 -6.09 -7.13
C VAL A 76 -24.32 -6.56 -8.54
N ILE A 77 -23.18 -7.24 -8.71
CA ILE A 77 -22.74 -7.79 -10.00
C ILE A 77 -23.55 -9.05 -10.36
N GLU A 78 -23.86 -9.90 -9.39
CA GLU A 78 -24.65 -11.13 -9.58
C GLU A 78 -26.14 -10.86 -9.81
N ASP A 79 -26.70 -9.83 -9.17
CA ASP A 79 -28.10 -9.39 -9.35
C ASP A 79 -28.27 -8.49 -10.60
N ALA A 80 -27.19 -8.13 -11.29
CA ALA A 80 -27.30 -7.42 -12.56
C ALA A 80 -27.87 -8.38 -13.60
N PRO A 81 -29.00 -8.06 -14.26
CA PRO A 81 -29.53 -8.90 -15.33
C PRO A 81 -28.46 -8.97 -16.42
N THR A 82 -27.88 -10.15 -16.60
CA THR A 82 -27.27 -10.52 -17.86
C THR A 82 -28.42 -10.57 -18.86
N ASP A 83 -28.51 -9.58 -19.75
CA ASP A 83 -29.23 -9.77 -21.01
C ASP A 83 -28.58 -11.01 -21.65
N GLU A 84 -29.27 -12.14 -21.54
CA GLU A 84 -28.91 -13.41 -22.15
C GLU A 84 -29.08 -13.26 -23.66
N ASP A 85 -28.06 -12.71 -24.33
CA ASP A 85 -27.80 -13.05 -25.72
C ASP A 85 -26.87 -14.27 -25.71
N ASP A 86 -27.46 -15.41 -26.09
CA ASP A 86 -26.81 -16.68 -26.42
C ASP A 86 -25.61 -16.44 -27.36
N ASP A 87 -24.40 -16.62 -26.86
CA ASP A 87 -23.23 -16.91 -27.68
C ASP A 87 -22.52 -18.17 -27.14
N ASP A 88 -22.62 -19.20 -27.97
CA ASP A 88 -22.03 -20.53 -27.91
C ASP A 88 -20.52 -20.46 -27.57
N VAL A 89 -20.13 -20.89 -26.35
CA VAL A 89 -18.72 -21.10 -25.99
C VAL A 89 -18.42 -22.58 -25.78
N GLU A 90 -18.01 -23.17 -26.91
CA GLU A 90 -17.20 -24.36 -27.13
C GLU A 90 -16.60 -25.01 -25.85
N SER A 91 -16.95 -26.28 -25.65
CA SER A 91 -16.51 -27.13 -24.54
C SER A 91 -14.99 -27.13 -24.36
N LEU A 92 -14.51 -26.57 -23.25
CA LEU A 92 -13.11 -26.70 -22.81
C LEU A 92 -12.81 -28.17 -22.42
N PRO A 93 -11.68 -28.74 -22.89
CA PRO A 93 -11.31 -30.13 -22.57
C PRO A 93 -10.95 -30.30 -21.08
N PRO A 94 -11.05 -31.52 -20.53
CA PRO A 94 -10.85 -31.79 -19.11
C PRO A 94 -9.42 -31.45 -18.66
N PRO A 95 -9.22 -31.00 -17.40
CA PRO A 95 -7.90 -30.69 -16.88
C PRO A 95 -7.03 -31.96 -16.86
N SER A 96 -5.94 -31.92 -17.61
CA SER A 96 -4.94 -32.98 -17.64
C SER A 96 -4.38 -33.28 -16.24
N PRO A 97 -4.09 -34.55 -15.91
CA PRO A 97 -3.51 -34.90 -14.63
C PRO A 97 -2.12 -34.27 -14.50
N CYS A 98 -1.92 -33.56 -13.40
CA CYS A 98 -0.68 -32.91 -13.00
C CYS A 98 0.52 -33.83 -13.24
N ARG A 99 1.29 -33.55 -14.30
CA ARG A 99 2.65 -34.08 -14.43
C ARG A 99 3.47 -33.48 -13.31
N ARG A 100 3.78 -34.29 -12.29
CA ARG A 100 4.87 -34.02 -11.35
C ARG A 100 6.14 -33.85 -12.20
N ARG A 101 6.63 -32.62 -12.33
CA ARG A 101 8.02 -32.39 -12.74
C ARG A 101 8.87 -32.65 -11.52
N ASP A 102 9.78 -33.60 -11.65
CA ASP A 102 10.99 -33.68 -10.82
C ASP A 102 11.62 -32.28 -10.71
N PRO A 103 11.99 -31.83 -9.49
CA PRO A 103 12.64 -30.55 -9.31
C PRO A 103 14.09 -30.64 -9.81
N SER A 104 14.31 -30.09 -11.00
CA SER A 104 15.64 -29.61 -11.39
C SER A 104 16.10 -28.57 -10.35
N PRO A 105 17.33 -28.64 -9.82
CA PRO A 105 17.81 -27.69 -8.83
C PRO A 105 17.99 -26.32 -9.50
N LEU A 106 16.95 -25.48 -9.41
CA LEU A 106 17.06 -24.07 -9.75
C LEU A 106 18.04 -23.42 -8.78
N PRO A 107 18.95 -22.55 -9.27
CA PRO A 107 19.86 -21.82 -8.39
C PRO A 107 19.03 -21.00 -7.39
N LYS A 108 19.32 -21.16 -6.10
CA LYS A 108 18.64 -20.44 -5.02
C LYS A 108 18.75 -18.93 -5.28
N PRO A 109 17.66 -18.15 -5.20
CA PRO A 109 17.76 -16.73 -5.42
C PRO A 109 18.51 -16.04 -4.28
N LYS A 110 19.17 -14.94 -4.61
CA LYS A 110 19.89 -14.11 -3.63
C LYS A 110 18.92 -13.46 -2.66
N LEU A 111 19.36 -13.33 -1.41
CA LEU A 111 18.60 -12.59 -0.39
C LEU A 111 18.37 -11.14 -0.81
N PRO A 112 17.11 -10.65 -0.82
CA PRO A 112 16.81 -9.29 -1.19
C PRO A 112 17.18 -8.35 -0.04
N TYR A 113 18.38 -7.77 -0.06
CA TYR A 113 18.80 -6.77 0.91
C TYR A 113 18.11 -5.41 0.69
N GLN A 114 18.01 -4.62 1.76
CA GLN A 114 17.66 -3.20 1.67
C GLN A 114 18.76 -2.42 0.94
N LYS A 115 18.45 -1.21 0.44
CA LYS A 115 19.40 -0.36 -0.30
C LYS A 115 20.70 -0.08 0.47
N ASN A 116 20.65 -0.17 1.79
CA ASN A 116 21.79 0.06 2.69
C ASN A 116 22.64 -1.21 2.93
N GLY A 117 22.29 -2.36 2.33
CA GLY A 117 23.01 -3.64 2.46
C GLY A 117 22.91 -4.33 3.83
N LYS A 118 22.58 -3.61 4.90
CA LYS A 118 22.67 -4.10 6.29
C LYS A 118 21.54 -5.02 6.76
N ALA A 119 20.36 -4.93 6.15
CA ALA A 119 19.18 -5.69 6.59
C ALA A 119 18.40 -6.24 5.41
N VAL A 120 17.76 -7.38 5.60
CA VAL A 120 16.95 -8.04 4.58
C VAL A 120 15.64 -7.29 4.40
N ASN A 121 15.24 -7.11 3.15
CA ASN A 121 13.92 -6.61 2.82
C ASN A 121 12.90 -7.74 2.97
N ILE A 122 12.35 -7.85 4.18
CA ILE A 122 11.37 -8.86 4.58
C ILE A 122 10.19 -8.93 3.61
N THR A 123 9.69 -7.78 3.13
CA THR A 123 8.57 -7.74 2.19
C THR A 123 8.89 -8.44 0.88
N LYS A 124 10.06 -8.14 0.30
CA LYS A 124 10.52 -8.79 -0.93
C LYS A 124 10.82 -10.28 -0.72
N MET A 125 11.39 -10.63 0.42
CA MET A 125 11.65 -12.03 0.78
C MET A 125 10.35 -12.84 0.85
N LYS A 126 9.30 -12.30 1.49
CA LYS A 126 7.98 -12.95 1.56
C LYS A 126 7.32 -13.09 0.20
N GLN A 127 7.46 -12.10 -0.68
CA GLN A 127 6.97 -12.19 -2.06
C GLN A 127 7.67 -13.30 -2.84
N ALA A 128 9.00 -13.41 -2.71
CA ALA A 128 9.76 -14.49 -3.36
C ALA A 128 9.36 -15.87 -2.83
N LEU A 129 9.20 -16.03 -1.51
CA LEU A 129 8.75 -17.28 -0.89
C LEU A 129 7.34 -17.68 -1.30
N ALA A 130 6.43 -16.71 -1.44
CA ALA A 130 5.09 -16.96 -1.98
C ALA A 130 5.15 -17.43 -3.45
N GLY A 131 6.04 -16.86 -4.26
CA GLY A 131 6.30 -17.31 -5.64
C GLY A 131 6.87 -18.73 -5.72
N MET A 132 7.57 -19.19 -4.68
CA MET A 132 8.06 -20.58 -4.55
C MET A 132 7.04 -21.55 -3.94
N GLY A 133 5.85 -21.07 -3.58
CA GLY A 133 4.83 -21.89 -2.92
C GLY A 133 5.16 -22.27 -1.47
N LYS A 134 6.05 -21.53 -0.80
CA LYS A 134 6.38 -21.77 0.62
C LYS A 134 5.34 -21.10 1.52
N THR A 135 4.96 -21.80 2.58
CA THR A 135 4.01 -21.29 3.58
C THR A 135 4.70 -20.38 4.58
N ILE A 136 4.01 -19.28 4.93
CA ILE A 136 4.46 -18.31 5.93
C ILE A 136 3.35 -18.20 6.98
N PRO A 137 3.62 -18.44 8.27
CA PRO A 137 4.94 -18.65 8.88
C PRO A 137 5.56 -20.02 8.60
N CYS A 138 6.89 -20.07 8.74
CA CYS A 138 7.67 -21.30 8.75
C CYS A 138 7.31 -22.15 9.99
N SER A 139 7.57 -23.46 9.98
CA SER A 139 7.29 -24.33 11.13
C SER A 139 8.05 -23.97 12.41
N ALA A 140 9.23 -23.35 12.28
CA ALA A 140 10.01 -22.84 13.41
C ALA A 140 9.55 -21.44 13.89
N CYS A 141 8.70 -20.78 13.11
CA CYS A 141 8.29 -19.41 13.34
C CYS A 141 6.90 -19.40 14.01
N GLY A 142 6.78 -18.78 15.19
CA GLY A 142 5.48 -18.72 15.89
C GLY A 142 4.41 -17.92 15.14
N ASP A 143 4.78 -16.87 14.40
CA ASP A 143 3.84 -15.97 13.73
C ASP A 143 4.29 -15.54 12.34
N ALA A 144 3.33 -15.28 11.44
CA ALA A 144 3.59 -14.70 10.12
C ALA A 144 4.30 -13.34 10.20
N LYS A 145 4.12 -12.61 11.32
CA LYS A 145 4.73 -11.29 11.56
C LYS A 145 6.19 -11.39 12.02
N SER A 146 6.57 -12.46 12.72
CA SER A 146 7.94 -12.70 13.19
C SER A 146 8.76 -13.53 12.20
N CYS A 147 8.09 -14.33 11.36
CA CYS A 147 8.72 -15.06 10.28
C CYS A 147 9.44 -14.13 9.28
N CYS A 148 10.63 -14.53 8.85
CA CYS A 148 11.57 -13.81 7.97
C CYS A 148 12.25 -12.57 8.60
N LYS A 149 12.24 -12.42 9.93
CA LYS A 149 13.00 -11.34 10.62
C LYS A 149 14.42 -11.75 10.99
N ASP A 150 14.55 -12.91 11.64
CA ASP A 150 15.80 -13.39 12.19
C ASP A 150 16.27 -14.63 11.45
N ALA A 151 17.47 -14.56 10.86
CA ALA A 151 18.08 -15.67 10.13
C ALA A 151 18.36 -16.87 11.03
N ALA A 152 18.68 -16.64 12.31
CA ALA A 152 18.95 -17.70 13.28
C ALA A 152 17.71 -18.52 13.68
N VAL A 153 16.50 -17.96 13.48
CA VAL A 153 15.23 -18.58 13.93
C VAL A 153 14.41 -19.08 12.74
N CYS A 154 14.51 -18.42 11.59
CA CYS A 154 13.64 -18.66 10.45
C CYS A 154 14.28 -19.59 9.41
N LEU A 155 13.78 -20.83 9.31
CA LEU A 155 14.24 -21.84 8.34
C LEU A 155 14.07 -21.43 6.87
N LEU A 156 13.22 -20.44 6.58
CA LEU A 156 13.03 -19.95 5.21
C LEU A 156 14.23 -19.17 4.66
N PHE A 157 15.25 -18.87 5.50
CA PHE A 157 16.51 -18.31 5.03
C PHE A 157 17.33 -19.33 4.22
N ASP A 158 17.20 -20.63 4.49
CA ASP A 158 17.94 -21.70 3.80
C ASP A 158 17.52 -21.88 2.33
N GLU A 159 16.35 -21.33 1.96
CA GLU A 159 15.82 -21.31 0.60
C GLU A 159 16.48 -20.24 -0.28
N PHE A 160 17.24 -19.33 0.33
CA PHE A 160 17.99 -18.29 -0.37
C PHE A 160 19.48 -18.58 -0.34
N ASP A 161 20.17 -18.06 -1.33
CA ASP A 161 21.62 -18.02 -1.33
C ASP A 161 22.07 -16.87 -0.41
N CYS A 162 22.61 -17.25 0.75
CA CYS A 162 23.08 -16.31 1.78
C CYS A 162 24.37 -15.58 1.39
N GLY A 163 25.01 -15.95 0.26
CA GLY A 163 26.25 -15.35 -0.19
C GLY A 163 27.33 -15.52 0.87
N GLU A 164 28.14 -16.58 0.77
CA GLU A 164 29.44 -16.51 1.41
C GLU A 164 30.16 -15.32 0.79
N ASP A 165 30.58 -14.37 1.62
CA ASP A 165 31.50 -13.32 1.20
C ASP A 165 32.69 -14.00 0.51
N ASP A 166 32.80 -13.85 -0.81
CA ASP A 166 34.06 -14.00 -1.52
C ASP A 166 35.01 -12.93 -0.96
N VAL A 167 35.68 -13.27 0.14
CA VAL A 167 36.90 -12.62 0.58
C VAL A 167 38.00 -13.11 -0.35
N VAL A 168 38.29 -12.33 -1.39
CA VAL A 168 39.55 -12.38 -2.16
C VAL A 168 40.10 -10.98 -2.29
#